data_AF-A0A3D5I1M7-F1
#
_entry.id   AF-A0A3D5I1M7-F1
#
_cell.length_a   1.000
_cell.length_b   1.000
_cell.length_c   1.000
_cell.angle_alpha   90.00
_cell.angle_beta   90.00
_cell.angle_gamma   90.00
#
_symmetry.space_group_name_H-M   'P 1'
#
loop_
_entity.id
_entity.type
_entity.pdbx_description
1 polymer ?
#
loop_
_entity_poly.entity_id
_entity_poly.type
_entity_poly.pdbx_seq_one_letter_code
_entity_poly.pdbx_strand_id
1 'polypeptide(L)' 'MVAASPVPAASTPLKPRLVPQRRLPRFGFHTHCERLNGRMAMLGFFALLAAEHWLGHGLLVWP' A
#
# COMPACT_ATOMS: atom_id res chain seq x y z
N MET A 1 27.87 -24.51 58.60
CA MET A 1 26.75 -23.64 58.22
C MET A 1 27.32 -22.28 57.82
N VAL A 2 27.57 -22.05 56.53
CA VAL A 2 27.72 -20.71 55.93
C VAL A 2 27.11 -20.80 54.53
N ALA A 3 26.12 -19.95 54.28
CA ALA A 3 25.23 -19.98 53.13
C ALA A 3 25.97 -19.66 51.82
N ALA A 4 25.65 -20.41 50.77
CA ALA A 4 26.07 -20.12 49.40
C ALA A 4 25.47 -18.78 48.95
N SER A 5 26.31 -17.88 48.46
CA SER A 5 25.89 -16.59 47.90
C SER A 5 25.05 -16.79 46.64
N PRO A 6 23.95 -16.02 46.44
CA PRO A 6 23.14 -16.13 45.23
C PRO A 6 23.89 -15.52 44.04
N VAL A 7 24.08 -16.32 43.00
CA VAL A 7 24.62 -15.89 41.69
C VAL A 7 23.63 -14.89 41.06
N PRO A 8 24.09 -13.73 40.54
CA PRO A 8 23.20 -12.77 39.90
C PRO A 8 22.57 -13.36 38.63
N ALA A 9 21.24 -13.25 38.53
CA ALA A 9 20.44 -13.75 37.42
C ALA A 9 20.93 -13.21 36.08
N ALA A 10 21.37 -14.12 35.21
CA ALA A 10 21.79 -13.82 33.85
C ALA A 10 20.68 -13.07 33.08
N SER A 11 21.07 -11.98 32.43
CA SER A 11 20.22 -11.18 31.54
C SER A 11 19.74 -12.02 30.36
N THR A 12 18.44 -12.35 30.34
CA THR A 12 17.79 -12.99 29.20
C THR A 12 17.95 -12.11 27.96
N PRO A 13 18.49 -12.63 26.83
CA PRO A 13 18.58 -11.86 25.61
C PRO A 13 17.17 -11.48 25.15
N LEU A 14 16.93 -10.18 24.93
CA LEU A 14 15.71 -9.65 24.34
C LEU A 14 15.50 -10.33 22.99
N LYS A 15 14.53 -11.24 22.93
CA LYS A 15 14.17 -11.99 21.73
C LYS A 15 13.87 -10.98 20.61
N PRO A 16 14.53 -11.05 19.43
CA PRO A 16 14.25 -10.11 18.35
C PRO A 16 12.79 -10.27 17.96
N ARG A 17 12.01 -9.19 18.09
CA ARG A 17 10.60 -9.17 17.71
C ARG A 17 10.53 -9.48 16.23
N LEU A 18 9.96 -10.64 15.86
CA LEU A 18 9.70 -10.99 14.47
C LEU A 18 8.94 -9.82 13.84
N VAL A 19 9.60 -9.10 12.93
CA VAL A 19 8.89 -8.15 12.08
C VAL A 19 7.92 -9.01 11.28
N PRO A 20 6.59 -8.82 11.41
CA PRO A 20 5.65 -9.61 10.66
C PRO A 20 5.96 -9.39 9.18
N GLN A 21 6.33 -10.46 8.49
CA GLN A 21 6.54 -10.44 7.05
C GLN A 21 5.25 -9.94 6.41
N ARG A 22 5.27 -8.71 5.87
CA ARG A 22 4.14 -8.12 5.16
C ARG A 22 3.85 -9.00 3.95
N ARG A 23 2.95 -9.97 4.12
CA ARG A 23 2.36 -10.67 2.99
C ARG A 23 1.52 -9.66 2.23
N LEU A 24 1.77 -9.52 0.94
CA LEU A 24 0.94 -8.67 0.08
C LEU A 24 -0.50 -9.17 0.21
N PRO A 25 -1.45 -8.33 0.69
CA PRO A 25 -2.83 -8.76 0.89
C PRO A 25 -3.40 -9.23 -0.44
N ARG A 26 -4.10 -10.38 -0.43
CA ARG A 26 -4.63 -11.04 -1.64
C ARG A 26 -5.63 -10.15 -2.41
N PHE A 27 -6.21 -9.16 -1.75
CA PHE A 27 -7.15 -8.18 -2.32
C PHE A 27 -6.68 -6.76 -2.00
N GLY A 28 -6.74 -5.86 -2.99
CA GLY A 28 -6.32 -4.46 -2.86
C GLY A 28 -5.65 -3.92 -4.12
N PHE A 29 -4.94 -2.80 -3.96
CA PHE A 29 -4.07 -2.22 -4.99
C PHE A 29 -2.87 -3.13 -5.22
N HIS A 30 -3.03 -4.07 -6.14
CA HIS A 30 -1.95 -4.88 -6.69
C HIS A 30 -1.31 -4.14 -7.85
N THR A 31 0.00 -4.30 -8.03
CA THR A 31 0.77 -3.63 -9.09
C THR A 31 0.16 -3.81 -10.48
N HIS A 32 -0.38 -5.00 -10.78
CA HIS A 32 -1.06 -5.25 -12.05
C HIS A 32 -2.37 -4.45 -12.20
N CYS A 33 -3.19 -4.42 -11.15
CA CYS A 33 -4.45 -3.68 -11.13
C CYS A 33 -4.22 -2.17 -11.20
N GLU A 34 -3.22 -1.63 -10.48
CA GLU A 34 -2.85 -0.21 -10.59
C GLU A 34 -2.39 0.15 -12.01
N ARG A 35 -1.55 -0.67 -12.64
CA ARG A 35 -1.11 -0.45 -14.03
C ARG A 35 -2.28 -0.51 -15.01
N LEU A 36 -3.19 -1.46 -14.84
CA LEU A 36 -4.37 -1.58 -15.69
C LEU A 36 -5.30 -0.37 -15.51
N ASN A 37 -5.63 -0.02 -14.27
CA ASN A 37 -6.50 1.11 -13.96
C ASN A 37 -5.88 2.43 -14.45
N GLY A 38 -4.57 2.62 -14.29
CA GLY A 38 -3.86 3.79 -14.81
C GLY A 38 -3.96 3.92 -16.32
N ARG A 39 -3.82 2.81 -17.07
CA ARG A 39 -4.00 2.81 -18.54
C ARG A 39 -5.42 3.14 -18.94
N MET A 40 -6.41 2.53 -18.27
CA MET A 40 -7.82 2.82 -18.53
C MET A 40 -8.15 4.29 -18.24
N ALA A 41 -7.58 4.87 -17.19
CA ALA A 41 -7.73 6.29 -16.89
C ALA A 41 -7.11 7.19 -17.97
N MET A 42 -5.92 6.87 -18.48
CA MET A 42 -5.30 7.61 -19.60
C MET A 42 -6.17 7.56 -20.86
N LEU A 43 -6.70 6.37 -21.21
CA LEU A 43 -7.60 6.21 -22.34
C LEU A 43 -8.92 6.96 -22.15
N GLY A 44 -9.53 6.87 -20.96
CA GLY A 44 -10.77 7.57 -20.64
C GLY A 44 -10.61 9.09 -20.71
N PHE A 45 -9.49 9.62 -20.20
CA PHE A 45 -9.19 11.04 -20.27
C PHE A 45 -9.03 11.52 -21.72
N PHE A 46 -8.29 10.77 -22.55
CA PHE A 46 -8.15 11.12 -23.97
C PHE A 46 -9.49 11.03 -24.72
N ALA A 47 -10.30 10.02 -24.44
CA ALA A 47 -11.63 9.89 -25.02
C ALA A 47 -12.56 11.06 -24.64
N LEU A 48 -12.48 11.55 -23.40
CA LEU A 48 -13.20 12.74 -22.95
C LEU A 48 -12.81 13.98 -23.75
N LEU A 49 -11.50 14.21 -23.97
CA LEU A 49 -11.03 15.34 -24.79
C LEU A 49 -11.52 15.24 -26.24
N ALA A 50 -11.47 14.04 -26.84
CA ALA A 50 -11.97 13.82 -28.20
C ALA A 50 -13.49 14.08 -28.29
N ALA A 51 -14.25 13.63 -27.29
CA ALA A 51 -15.68 13.89 -27.21
C ALA A 51 -15.97 15.40 -27.07
N GLU A 52 -15.28 16.10 -26.17
CA GLU A 52 -15.43 17.55 -25.99
C GLU A 52 -15.13 18.32 -27.29
N HIS A 53 -14.09 17.91 -28.02
CA HIS A 53 -13.76 18.49 -29.32
C HIS A 53 -14.89 18.30 -30.36
N TRP A 54 -15.52 17.11 -30.40
CA TRP A 54 -16.64 16.84 -31.31
C TRP A 54 -17.93 17.55 -30.91
N LEU A 55 -18.19 17.71 -29.62
CA LEU A 55 -19.39 18.37 -29.10
C LEU A 55 -19.28 19.91 -29.17
N GLY A 56 -18.07 20.46 -29.20
CA GLY A 56 -17.83 21.90 -29.31
C GLY A 56 -18.15 22.70 -28.03
N HIS A 57 -18.41 22.02 -26.92
CA HIS A 57 -18.63 22.61 -25.60
C HIS A 57 -18.17 21.63 -24.50
N GLY A 58 -17.83 22.17 -23.33
CA GLY A 58 -17.29 21.36 -22.22
C GLY A 58 -18.30 20.37 -21.66
N LEU A 59 -17.89 19.12 -21.47
CA LEU A 59 -18.72 18.06 -20.89
C LEU A 59 -18.95 18.20 -19.38
N LEU A 60 -18.00 18.82 -18.68
CA LEU A 60 -17.99 19.01 -17.22
C LEU A 60 -18.25 20.47 -16.85
N VAL A 61 -19.14 21.15 -17.58
CA VAL A 61 -19.58 22.50 -17.22
C VAL A 61 -20.52 22.37 -16.03
N TRP A 62 -20.06 22.81 -14.87
CA TRP A 62 -20.90 23.02 -13.70
C TRP A 62 -21.66 24.34 -13.88
N PRO A 63 -23.00 24.38 -13.72
CA PRO A 63 -23.79 25.59 -13.86
C PRO A 63 -23.53 26.62 -12.77
#